data_AF-A0A7S1AP54-F1
#
_entry.id   AF-A0A7S1AP54-F1
#
_cell.length_a   1.000
_cell.length_b   1.000
_cell.length_c   1.000
_cell.angle_alpha   90.00
_cell.angle_beta   90.00
_cell.angle_gamma   90.00
#
_symmetry.space_group_name_H-M   'P 1'
#
loop_
_entity.id
_entity.type
_entity.pdbx_description
1 polymer ?
#
loop_
_entity_poly.entity_id
_entity_poly.type
_entity_poly.pdbx_seq_one_letter_code
_entity_poly.pdbx_strand_id
1 'polypeptide(L)'
;DDSSVSSLGLDDDQSAQHGLEDPEAMMPVDTPTTSGVSDSSGFHEHSRLLQIISNIKVGVLSELDPKAKATHYLSPGEKFFVKREHWICGVRYFELLDGGFVSERSRKQPEKIVVG
;
A
#
# COMPACT_ATOMS: atom_id res chain seq x y z
N ASP A 1 -18.22 20.20 -51.26
CA ASP A 1 -17.20 20.85 -50.42
C ASP A 1 -16.01 19.91 -50.32
N ASP A 2 -15.10 19.91 -51.30
CA ASP A 2 -14.19 21.02 -51.65
C ASP A 2 -13.37 21.42 -50.42
N SER A 3 -12.27 20.71 -50.17
CA SER A 3 -10.91 21.09 -50.60
C SER A 3 -10.44 22.39 -49.98
N SER A 4 -9.54 22.28 -49.00
CA SER A 4 -8.51 23.30 -48.76
C SER A 4 -7.34 22.66 -48.01
N VAL A 5 -6.37 22.24 -48.81
CA VAL A 5 -4.98 22.06 -48.42
C VAL A 5 -4.29 23.43 -48.51
N SER A 6 -3.51 23.80 -47.50
CA SER A 6 -2.50 24.86 -47.58
C SER A 6 -1.28 24.49 -46.74
N SER A 7 -0.35 23.86 -47.45
CA SER A 7 1.11 23.95 -47.45
C SER A 7 1.85 24.91 -46.49
N LEU A 8 2.90 24.31 -45.90
CA LEU A 8 4.31 24.73 -45.83
C LEU A 8 4.72 25.93 -44.95
N GLY A 9 5.51 25.61 -43.92
CA GLY A 9 6.53 26.47 -43.32
C GLY A 9 7.71 25.58 -42.89
N LEU A 10 8.80 25.67 -43.65
CA LEU A 10 10.11 25.07 -43.39
C LEU A 10 10.84 25.97 -42.39
N ASP A 11 11.40 25.41 -41.32
CA ASP A 11 12.57 25.96 -40.65
C ASP A 11 13.43 24.80 -40.12
N ASP A 12 14.50 24.53 -40.88
CA ASP A 12 15.72 23.84 -40.45
C ASP A 12 16.46 24.76 -39.47
N ASP A 13 16.79 24.29 -38.26
CA ASP A 13 18.07 24.67 -37.65
C ASP A 13 18.58 23.57 -36.71
N GLN A 14 19.72 23.04 -37.09
CA GLN A 14 20.51 22.06 -36.36
C GLN A 14 21.27 22.78 -35.24
N SER A 15 21.14 22.30 -34.01
CA SER A 15 22.18 22.50 -32.99
C SER A 15 22.43 21.19 -32.28
N ALA A 16 23.40 20.46 -32.81
CA ALA A 16 24.09 19.39 -32.12
C ALA A 16 24.95 20.01 -31.02
N GLN A 17 24.80 19.56 -29.77
CA GLN A 17 25.95 19.40 -28.87
C GLN A 17 25.71 18.18 -27.96
N HIS A 18 26.34 17.08 -28.38
CA HIS A 18 26.73 15.98 -27.51
C HIS A 18 27.69 16.50 -26.43
N GLY A 19 27.29 16.42 -25.16
CA GLY A 19 28.20 16.44 -24.02
C GLY A 19 28.35 15.03 -23.47
N LEU A 20 29.33 14.28 -24.00
CA LEU A 20 29.82 13.04 -23.41
C LEU A 20 30.91 13.42 -22.43
N GLU A 21 30.66 13.26 -21.13
CA GLU A 21 31.70 13.29 -20.11
C GLU A 21 31.97 11.85 -19.66
N ASP A 22 33.20 11.41 -19.87
CA ASP A 22 33.78 10.09 -19.66
C ASP A 22 33.86 9.74 -18.16
N PRO A 23 33.69 8.46 -17.74
CA PRO A 23 33.71 8.06 -16.35
C PRO A 23 35.13 7.72 -15.91
N GLU A 24 35.74 8.56 -15.07
CA GLU A 24 37.00 8.19 -14.41
C GLU A 24 36.73 7.20 -13.27
N ALA A 25 37.20 5.98 -13.49
CA ALA A 25 37.33 4.94 -12.49
C ALA A 25 38.39 5.33 -11.45
N MET A 26 37.97 5.52 -10.20
CA MET A 26 38.85 5.43 -9.04
C MET A 26 38.29 4.44 -8.02
N MET A 27 38.96 3.31 -7.90
CA MET A 27 38.95 2.38 -6.76
C MET A 27 40.42 2.26 -6.30
N PRO A 28 40.77 1.76 -5.11
CA PRO A 28 40.00 1.51 -3.89
C PRO A 28 40.69 2.10 -2.62
N VAL A 29 40.00 2.23 -1.48
CA VAL A 29 40.66 2.08 -0.17
C VAL A 29 39.66 1.64 0.90
N ASP A 30 40.04 0.55 1.57
CA ASP A 30 39.32 -0.17 2.61
C ASP A 30 39.20 0.56 3.96
N THR A 31 38.24 0.07 4.75
CA THR A 31 38.08 0.07 6.23
C THR A 31 37.17 1.13 6.85
N PRO A 32 36.51 0.84 7.99
CA PRO A 32 35.93 -0.43 8.46
C PRO A 32 34.42 -0.30 8.77
N THR A 33 33.77 -1.46 8.82
CA THR A 33 32.51 -1.77 9.52
C THR A 33 32.13 -0.76 10.61
N THR A 34 31.13 0.08 10.33
CA THR A 34 30.15 0.36 11.38
C THR A 34 28.98 -0.56 11.09
N SER A 35 28.73 -1.43 12.06
CA SER A 35 27.52 -2.20 12.17
C SER A 35 26.35 -1.25 11.98
N GLY A 36 25.79 -1.23 10.78
CA GLY A 36 24.38 -0.92 10.61
C GLY A 36 23.67 -2.03 11.36
N VAL A 37 23.49 -1.82 12.67
CA VAL A 37 22.57 -2.58 13.49
C VAL A 37 21.33 -2.72 12.61
N SER A 38 21.09 -3.96 12.17
CA SER A 38 19.76 -4.33 11.73
C SER A 38 18.91 -4.22 12.98
N ASP A 39 18.50 -3.01 13.31
CA ASP A 39 17.39 -2.72 14.19
C ASP A 39 16.15 -3.11 13.39
N SER A 40 16.03 -4.42 13.15
CA SER A 40 14.76 -5.08 12.87
C SER A 40 14.01 -5.32 14.18
N SER A 41 14.26 -4.45 15.17
CA SER A 41 13.56 -4.32 16.45
C SER A 41 12.90 -2.95 16.49
N GLY A 42 11.96 -2.71 15.58
CA GLY A 42 11.20 -1.46 15.57
C GLY A 42 9.86 -1.67 14.90
N PHE A 43 8.78 -1.21 15.55
CA PHE A 43 7.40 -1.16 15.06
C PHE A 43 6.49 -2.38 15.33
N HIS A 44 6.48 -2.92 16.54
CA HIS A 44 5.23 -3.46 17.12
C HIS A 44 4.70 -2.61 18.30
N GLU A 45 5.10 -1.34 18.39
CA GLU A 45 4.76 -0.50 19.55
C GLU A 45 3.33 0.10 19.51
N HIS A 46 2.57 -0.15 18.43
CA HIS A 46 1.20 0.34 18.29
C HIS A 46 0.18 -0.74 17.92
N SER A 47 0.43 -2.01 18.29
CA SER A 47 -0.59 -3.03 18.11
C SER A 47 -1.74 -2.81 19.09
N ARG A 48 -2.94 -2.51 18.58
CA ARG A 48 -4.17 -2.40 19.37
C ARG A 48 -4.88 -3.75 19.38
N LEU A 49 -5.40 -4.15 20.54
CA LEU A 49 -6.26 -5.33 20.67
C LEU A 49 -7.71 -4.91 20.47
N LEU A 50 -8.36 -5.44 19.43
CA LEU A 50 -9.79 -5.23 19.16
C LEU A 50 -10.56 -6.54 19.28
N GLN A 51 -11.89 -6.44 19.29
CA GLN A 51 -12.78 -7.59 19.40
C GLN A 51 -13.90 -7.54 18.37
N ILE A 52 -14.34 -8.71 17.90
CA ILE A 52 -15.57 -8.85 17.13
C ILE A 52 -16.77 -8.66 18.06
N ILE A 53 -17.44 -7.52 17.95
CA ILE A 53 -18.65 -7.18 18.71
C ILE A 53 -19.95 -7.62 18.01
N SER A 54 -19.83 -8.15 16.80
CA SER A 54 -20.97 -8.65 16.04
C SER A 54 -21.40 -10.05 16.49
N ASN A 55 -22.71 -10.31 16.51
CA ASN A 55 -23.28 -11.64 16.76
C ASN A 55 -23.13 -12.62 15.57
N ILE A 56 -22.44 -12.22 14.50
CA ILE A 56 -22.16 -13.06 13.33
C ILE A 56 -20.66 -13.11 13.06
N LYS A 57 -20.22 -14.17 12.38
CA LYS A 57 -18.83 -14.30 11.94
C LYS A 57 -18.44 -13.16 10.99
N VAL A 58 -17.23 -12.67 11.12
CA VAL A 58 -16.65 -11.60 10.28
C VAL A 58 -15.53 -12.20 9.44
N GLY A 59 -15.55 -11.94 8.14
CA GLY A 59 -14.55 -12.47 7.22
C GLY A 59 -13.27 -11.65 7.25
N VAL A 60 -12.13 -12.34 7.32
CA VAL A 60 -10.81 -11.75 7.09
C VAL A 60 -10.51 -11.78 5.60
N LEU A 61 -10.16 -10.64 5.02
CA LEU A 61 -9.91 -10.45 3.60
C LEU A 61 -8.42 -10.63 3.30
N SER A 62 -8.07 -11.17 2.14
CA SER A 62 -6.67 -11.23 1.68
C SER A 62 -6.12 -9.86 1.31
N GLU A 63 -7.00 -8.96 0.89
CA GLU A 63 -6.65 -7.68 0.27
C GLU A 63 -7.58 -6.57 0.78
N LEU A 64 -7.11 -5.33 0.63
CA LEU A 64 -7.81 -4.12 1.00
C LEU A 64 -8.88 -3.77 -0.07
N ASP A 65 -9.78 -4.70 -0.36
CA ASP A 65 -10.88 -4.55 -1.33
C ASP A 65 -12.22 -4.98 -0.70
N PRO A 66 -13.26 -4.13 -0.69
CA PRO A 66 -14.61 -4.50 -0.25
C PRO A 66 -15.17 -5.76 -0.93
N LYS A 67 -14.69 -6.12 -2.12
CA LYS A 67 -15.10 -7.29 -2.90
C LYS A 67 -14.19 -8.50 -2.71
N ALA A 68 -13.05 -8.37 -2.02
CA ALA A 68 -12.15 -9.48 -1.73
C ALA A 68 -12.89 -10.65 -1.07
N LYS A 69 -12.47 -11.87 -1.38
CA LYS A 69 -13.00 -13.06 -0.72
C LYS A 69 -12.44 -13.16 0.69
N ALA A 70 -13.25 -13.71 1.60
CA ALA A 70 -12.77 -14.02 2.93
C ALA A 70 -11.84 -15.24 2.85
N THR A 71 -10.63 -15.13 3.42
CA THR A 71 -9.69 -16.24 3.55
C THR A 71 -10.06 -17.15 4.71
N HIS A 72 -10.50 -16.54 5.82
CA HIS A 72 -11.05 -17.22 7.00
C HIS A 72 -12.02 -16.29 7.72
N TYR A 73 -12.54 -16.72 8.87
CA TYR A 73 -13.56 -16.00 9.61
C TYR A 73 -13.23 -15.94 11.10
N LEU A 74 -13.42 -14.75 11.67
CA LEU A 74 -13.40 -14.51 13.11
C LEU A 74 -14.80 -14.69 13.69
N SER A 75 -14.88 -15.31 14.86
CA SER A 75 -16.12 -15.60 15.57
C SER A 75 -16.58 -14.40 16.43
N PRO A 76 -17.88 -14.33 16.78
CA PRO A 76 -18.35 -13.38 17.79
C PRO A 76 -17.52 -13.45 19.08
N GLY A 77 -17.09 -12.29 19.58
CA GLY A 77 -16.25 -12.18 20.78
C GLY A 77 -14.77 -12.53 20.56
N GLU A 78 -14.35 -12.93 19.36
CA GLU A 78 -12.95 -13.20 19.07
C GLU A 78 -12.13 -11.91 19.09
N LYS A 79 -10.94 -11.97 19.68
CA LYS A 79 -10.03 -10.84 19.82
C LYS A 79 -8.86 -10.98 18.86
N PHE A 80 -8.40 -9.87 18.30
CA PHE A 80 -7.31 -9.85 17.33
C PHE A 80 -6.46 -8.59 17.49
N PHE A 81 -5.19 -8.70 17.12
CA PHE A 81 -4.27 -7.58 17.15
C PHE A 81 -4.21 -6.89 15.79
N VAL A 82 -4.31 -5.57 15.82
CA VAL A 82 -4.24 -4.71 14.65
C VAL A 82 -2.82 -4.21 14.46
N LYS A 83 -2.27 -4.41 13.27
CA LYS A 83 -0.99 -3.85 12.83
C LYS A 83 -1.13 -2.39 12.41
N ARG A 84 -2.16 -2.10 11.60
CA ARG A 84 -2.39 -0.78 10.99
C ARG A 84 -3.88 -0.60 10.67
N GLU A 85 -4.33 0.65 10.68
CA GLU A 85 -5.66 1.03 10.23
C GLU A 85 -5.58 1.64 8.82
N HIS A 86 -6.58 1.36 7.99
CA HIS A 86 -6.69 1.84 6.62
C HIS A 86 -8.09 2.40 6.38
N TRP A 87 -8.20 3.41 5.52
CA TRP A 87 -9.47 4.01 5.16
C TRP A 87 -9.67 3.96 3.65
N ILE A 88 -10.72 3.26 3.20
CA ILE A 88 -11.12 3.22 1.79
C ILE A 88 -12.57 3.64 1.67
N CYS A 89 -12.83 4.64 0.83
CA CYS A 89 -14.19 5.10 0.53
C CYS A 89 -15.03 5.36 1.81
N GLY A 90 -14.41 5.88 2.88
CA GLY A 90 -15.07 6.17 4.15
C GLY A 90 -15.29 4.97 5.07
N VAL A 91 -14.79 3.79 4.72
CA VAL A 91 -14.84 2.58 5.55
C VAL A 91 -13.46 2.30 6.14
N ARG A 92 -13.41 2.07 7.44
CA ARG A 92 -12.18 1.68 8.14
C ARG A 92 -11.94 0.18 8.02
N TYR A 93 -10.70 -0.19 7.72
CA TYR A 93 -10.20 -1.56 7.68
C TYR A 93 -9.02 -1.69 8.64
N PHE A 94 -8.91 -2.85 9.27
CA PHE A 94 -7.85 -3.19 10.20
C PHE A 94 -6.97 -4.27 9.57
N GLU A 95 -5.71 -3.95 9.32
CA GLU A 95 -4.69 -4.92 8.96
C GLU A 95 -4.32 -5.71 10.20
N LEU A 96 -4.42 -7.04 10.15
CA LEU A 96 -4.10 -7.92 11.27
C LEU A 96 -2.59 -8.17 11.37
N LEU A 97 -2.09 -8.48 12.56
CA LEU A 97 -0.68 -8.84 12.76
C LEU A 97 -0.28 -10.14 12.03
N ASP A 98 -1.19 -11.11 11.96
CA ASP A 98 -1.03 -12.40 11.27
C ASP A 98 -1.36 -12.32 9.76
N GLY A 99 -1.78 -11.15 9.29
CA GLY A 99 -2.04 -10.85 7.89
C GLY A 99 -3.52 -10.83 7.51
N GLY A 100 -3.81 -10.16 6.42
CA GLY A 100 -5.18 -9.91 5.97
C GLY A 100 -5.84 -8.72 6.67
N PHE A 101 -7.11 -8.51 6.35
CA PHE A 101 -7.84 -7.30 6.70
C PHE A 101 -9.25 -7.59 7.21
N VAL A 102 -9.68 -6.83 8.21
CA VAL A 102 -11.05 -6.88 8.74
C VAL A 102 -11.68 -5.51 8.59
N SER A 103 -12.90 -5.43 8.03
CA SER A 103 -13.63 -4.17 7.98
C SER A 103 -14.29 -3.86 9.32
N GLU A 104 -14.24 -2.60 9.76
CA GLU A 104 -14.94 -2.11 10.96
C GLU A 104 -16.46 -2.35 10.86
N ARG A 105 -16.99 -2.31 9.64
CA ARG A 105 -18.41 -2.47 9.31
C ARG A 105 -18.70 -3.78 8.61
N SER A 106 -19.93 -4.26 8.73
CA SER A 106 -20.40 -5.44 8.00
C SER A 106 -20.46 -5.16 6.49
N ARG A 107 -19.87 -6.05 5.69
CA ARG A 107 -19.97 -5.99 4.21
C ARG A 107 -21.38 -6.21 3.69
N LYS A 108 -22.26 -6.86 4.47
CA LYS A 108 -23.67 -7.12 4.10
C LYS A 108 -24.63 -6.05 4.64
N GLN A 109 -24.23 -5.33 5.70
CA GLN A 109 -25.02 -4.33 6.41
C GLN A 109 -24.08 -3.16 6.78
N PRO A 110 -23.75 -2.25 5.84
CA PRO A 110 -22.73 -1.21 6.00
C PRO A 110 -22.95 -0.25 7.18
N GLU A 111 -24.18 -0.17 7.70
CA GLU A 111 -24.57 0.58 8.89
C GLU A 111 -24.16 -0.09 10.20
N LYS A 112 -23.86 -1.39 10.17
CA LYS A 112 -23.54 -2.19 11.36
C LYS A 112 -22.04 -2.24 11.61
N ILE A 113 -21.60 -1.69 12.74
CA ILE A 113 -20.25 -1.88 13.27
C ILE A 113 -20.10 -3.32 13.78
N VAL A 114 -19.01 -3.98 13.40
CA VAL A 114 -18.72 -5.38 13.74
C VAL A 114 -17.43 -5.56 14.54
N VAL A 115 -16.59 -4.53 14.61
CA VAL A 115 -15.35 -4.48 15.41
C VAL A 115 -15.45 -3.35 16.43
N GLY A 116 -15.06 -3.61 17.67
CA GLY A 116 -15.00 -2.62 18.76
C GLY A 116 -13.78 -2.79 19.65
#